data_AF-S2ETZ8-F1
#
_entry.id   AF-S2ETZ8-F1
#
_cell.length_a   1.000
_cell.length_b   1.000
_cell.length_c   1.000
_cell.angle_alpha   90.00
_cell.angle_beta   90.00
_cell.angle_gamma   90.00
#
_symmetry.space_group_name_H-M   'P 1'
#
loop_
_entity.id
_entity.type
_entity.pdbx_description
1 polymer ?
#
loop_
_entity_poly.entity_id
_entity_poly.type
_entity_poly.pdbx_seq_one_letter_code
_entity_poly.pdbx_strand_id
1 'polypeptide(L)'
;RESLARDEKNHPIMLDADGQGIILTNSTFFAFIDKDGIIRNNTNPLPAGITSSVYKTKDGVFLNISQGGKGTEIQVYNSFFPQFGNSPIFNGTLDTDIKIGKDSRNYIKSKSGIYHLGMIYQGATEGPYARIQLVPVLVIDSNIAGVYDTIIPDLSTSWEDYTRYDLKSGQKPKYDFDFTDEKPIVLGSGNEFLVYDSNKDGKADYSAGTIGAQVVDVYGAIQNKTAKIDKSLNAINGTLLPALDPNGRFFGVMNDFVGHGTSSASSIASKGKQTYDIYNNTKQYTI
;
A
#
# COMPACT_ATOMS: atom_id res chain seq x y z
N ARG A 1 -13.90 9.91 6.56
CA ARG A 1 -12.75 9.81 7.50
C ARG A 1 -13.15 9.56 8.95
N GLU A 2 -14.44 9.59 9.33
CA GLU A 2 -14.82 9.64 10.76
C GLU A 2 -15.68 8.47 11.26
N SER A 3 -15.85 7.41 10.48
CA SER A 3 -16.71 6.27 10.81
C SER A 3 -16.03 4.96 10.44
N LEU A 4 -15.16 4.50 11.34
CA LEU A 4 -14.52 3.19 11.29
C LEU A 4 -14.72 2.54 12.65
N ALA A 5 -15.23 1.32 12.70
CA ALA A 5 -15.33 0.56 13.94
C ALA A 5 -13.92 0.24 14.44
N ARG A 6 -13.70 0.34 15.75
CA ARG A 6 -12.36 0.20 16.35
C ARG A 6 -12.39 -0.61 17.63
N ASP A 7 -11.29 -1.31 17.88
CA ASP A 7 -11.07 -2.03 19.12
C ASP A 7 -10.54 -1.10 20.23
N GLU A 8 -10.27 -1.68 21.39
CA GLU A 8 -9.72 -1.01 22.57
C GLU A 8 -8.29 -0.45 22.37
N LYS A 9 -7.57 -0.89 21.33
CA LYS A 9 -6.27 -0.36 20.91
C LYS A 9 -6.39 0.65 19.76
N ASN A 10 -7.61 1.06 19.44
CA ASN A 10 -7.93 1.95 18.33
C ASN A 10 -7.64 1.34 16.95
N HIS A 11 -7.38 0.04 16.85
CA HIS A 11 -7.20 -0.63 15.57
C HIS A 11 -8.55 -0.76 14.85
N PRO A 12 -8.59 -0.61 13.51
CA PRO A 12 -9.79 -0.91 12.75
C PRO A 12 -10.30 -2.33 12.96
N ILE A 13 -11.61 -2.47 13.18
CA ILE A 13 -12.30 -3.77 13.18
C ILE A 13 -12.88 -3.95 11.78
N MET A 14 -12.08 -4.58 10.91
CA MET A 14 -12.48 -4.93 9.55
C MET A 14 -12.07 -6.37 9.25
N LEU A 15 -12.95 -7.09 8.57
CA LEU A 15 -12.69 -8.44 8.08
C LEU A 15 -12.88 -8.45 6.57
N ASP A 16 -11.80 -8.74 5.86
CA ASP A 16 -11.86 -9.18 4.48
C ASP A 16 -11.94 -10.71 4.47
N ALA A 17 -13.13 -11.22 4.15
CA ALA A 17 -13.41 -12.64 4.13
C ALA A 17 -13.14 -13.31 2.77
N ASP A 18 -13.05 -12.53 1.69
CA ASP A 18 -12.75 -13.07 0.35
C ASP A 18 -11.24 -13.17 0.08
N GLY A 19 -10.43 -12.48 0.89
CA GLY A 19 -8.99 -12.68 0.95
C GLY A 19 -8.23 -11.83 -0.07
N GLN A 20 -8.84 -10.79 -0.62
CA GLN A 20 -8.28 -9.98 -1.71
C GLN A 20 -7.37 -8.84 -1.23
N GLY A 21 -7.51 -8.45 0.04
CA GLY A 21 -6.84 -7.34 0.70
C GLY A 21 -5.44 -7.63 1.24
N ILE A 22 -4.81 -8.74 0.87
CA ILE A 22 -3.44 -9.06 1.31
C ILE A 22 -2.43 -8.24 0.49
N ILE A 23 -1.55 -7.50 1.16
CA ILE A 23 -0.44 -6.79 0.51
C ILE A 23 0.88 -7.40 0.96
N LEU A 24 1.68 -7.91 0.02
CA LEU A 24 3.00 -8.47 0.30
C LEU A 24 4.06 -7.36 0.33
N THR A 25 4.93 -7.40 1.34
CA THR A 25 5.99 -6.41 1.59
C THR A 25 7.29 -7.11 1.96
N ASN A 26 7.59 -8.23 1.30
CA ASN A 26 8.73 -9.08 1.61
C ASN A 26 10.06 -8.65 0.96
N SER A 27 10.04 -7.66 0.06
CA SER A 27 11.25 -7.07 -0.49
C SER A 27 11.84 -6.09 0.52
N THR A 28 13.11 -6.30 0.91
CA THR A 28 13.75 -5.58 2.01
C THR A 28 14.98 -4.81 1.58
N PHE A 29 15.14 -3.61 2.13
CA PHE A 29 16.22 -2.68 1.81
C PHE A 29 16.98 -2.31 3.08
N PHE A 30 18.29 -2.54 3.08
CA PHE A 30 19.14 -2.26 4.23
C PHE A 30 19.81 -0.88 4.11
N ALA A 31 19.60 -0.02 5.10
CA ALA A 31 20.33 1.22 5.27
C ALA A 31 21.45 1.08 6.30
N PHE A 32 22.67 1.45 5.89
CA PHE A 32 23.79 1.57 6.82
C PHE A 32 23.72 2.92 7.55
N ILE A 33 23.20 2.89 8.77
CA ILE A 33 23.05 4.05 9.64
C ILE A 33 24.18 4.01 10.68
N ASP A 34 24.99 5.07 10.74
CA ASP A 34 26.04 5.15 11.74
C ASP A 34 25.51 5.51 13.14
N LYS A 35 26.40 5.49 14.14
CA LYS A 35 26.07 5.81 15.54
C LYS A 35 25.47 7.22 15.74
N ASP A 36 25.68 8.13 14.80
CA ASP A 36 25.19 9.51 14.86
C ASP A 36 23.86 9.65 14.08
N GLY A 37 23.27 8.53 13.64
CA GLY A 37 22.00 8.48 12.91
C GLY A 37 22.12 8.89 11.44
N ILE A 38 23.33 8.86 10.87
CA ILE A 38 23.59 9.31 9.51
C ILE A 38 23.62 8.12 8.55
N ILE A 39 22.86 8.19 7.47
CA ILE A 39 22.95 7.20 6.39
C ILE A 39 24.27 7.38 5.62
N ARG A 40 25.02 6.28 5.47
CA ARG A 40 26.18 6.19 4.59
C ARG A 40 25.99 5.11 3.54
N ASN A 41 26.69 5.24 2.42
CA ASN A 41 26.70 4.21 1.39
C ASN A 41 27.41 2.98 1.94
N ASN A 42 26.71 1.85 1.94
CA ASN A 42 27.28 0.59 2.40
C ASN A 42 28.30 0.08 1.38
N THR A 43 29.51 -0.19 1.83
CA THR A 43 30.56 -0.86 1.03
C THR A 43 30.75 -2.32 1.41
N ASN A 44 30.09 -2.78 2.48
CA ASN A 44 30.17 -4.15 2.96
C ASN A 44 29.08 -5.01 2.29
N PRO A 45 29.26 -6.36 2.28
CA PRO A 45 28.20 -7.27 1.86
C PRO A 45 26.89 -7.01 2.61
N LEU A 46 25.76 -7.17 1.92
CA LEU A 46 24.45 -7.05 2.55
C LEU A 46 24.20 -8.21 3.53
N PRO A 47 23.46 -7.98 4.62
CA PRO A 47 22.99 -9.06 5.46
C PRO A 47 22.21 -10.11 4.67
N ALA A 48 22.25 -11.36 5.12
CA ALA A 48 21.51 -12.45 4.48
C ALA A 48 20.00 -12.16 4.47
N GLY A 49 19.34 -12.43 3.35
CA GLY A 49 17.89 -12.24 3.18
C GLY A 49 17.46 -10.82 2.81
N ILE A 50 18.40 -9.88 2.66
CA ILE A 50 18.12 -8.52 2.18
C ILE A 50 18.04 -8.48 0.65
N THR A 51 17.01 -7.83 0.10
CA THR A 51 16.83 -7.69 -1.36
C THR A 51 17.81 -6.71 -1.96
N SER A 52 17.98 -5.52 -1.37
CA SER A 52 18.88 -4.49 -1.87
C SER A 52 19.32 -3.52 -0.78
N SER A 53 20.04 -2.47 -1.15
CA SER A 53 20.55 -1.45 -0.24
C SER A 53 19.76 -0.14 -0.34
N VAL A 54 19.86 0.66 0.72
CA VAL A 54 19.61 2.10 0.66
C VAL A 54 20.93 2.80 0.39
N TYR A 55 20.90 3.82 -0.45
CA TYR A 55 22.08 4.62 -0.75
C TYR A 55 21.76 6.12 -0.75
N LYS A 56 22.79 6.94 -0.59
CA LYS A 56 22.70 8.39 -0.63
C LYS A 56 23.46 8.95 -1.83
N THR A 57 22.93 10.04 -2.37
CA THR A 57 23.56 10.89 -3.37
C THR A 57 23.57 12.33 -2.86
N LYS A 58 23.88 13.29 -3.73
CA LYS A 58 23.67 14.72 -3.48
C LYS A 58 22.19 15.12 -3.53
N ASP A 59 21.34 14.32 -4.19
CA ASP A 59 19.95 14.64 -4.50
C ASP A 59 18.95 14.00 -3.50
N GLY A 60 19.44 13.09 -2.65
CA GLY A 60 18.63 12.43 -1.64
C GLY A 60 19.18 11.10 -1.14
N VAL A 61 18.30 10.37 -0.46
CA VAL A 61 18.48 8.99 -0.02
C VAL A 61 17.42 8.14 -0.71
N PHE A 62 17.82 7.00 -1.27
CA PHE A 62 16.99 6.20 -2.16
C PHE A 62 17.07 4.72 -1.83
N LEU A 63 15.96 4.01 -2.07
CA LEU A 63 15.95 2.56 -2.22
C LEU A 63 16.62 2.22 -3.56
N ASN A 64 17.67 1.40 -3.56
CA ASN A 64 18.35 0.95 -4.77
C ASN A 64 17.53 -0.13 -5.48
N ILE A 65 16.64 0.28 -6.36
CA ILE A 65 15.69 -0.56 -7.09
C ILE A 65 16.18 -0.84 -8.50
N SER A 66 16.71 0.17 -9.19
CA SER A 66 17.09 0.07 -10.60
C SER A 66 18.22 -0.94 -10.84
N GLN A 67 19.12 -1.11 -9.86
CA GLN A 67 20.19 -2.11 -9.87
C GLN A 67 20.98 -2.18 -11.20
N GLY A 68 21.30 -1.02 -11.77
CA GLY A 68 22.02 -0.92 -13.05
C GLY A 68 21.18 -1.34 -14.26
N GLY A 69 19.87 -1.11 -14.21
CA GLY A 69 18.91 -1.41 -15.27
C GLY A 69 18.33 -2.83 -15.24
N LYS A 70 18.69 -3.66 -14.24
CA LYS A 70 18.09 -4.98 -14.04
C LYS A 70 16.72 -4.89 -13.36
N GLY A 71 16.49 -3.82 -12.61
CA GLY A 71 15.34 -3.69 -11.72
C GLY A 71 15.42 -4.62 -10.52
N THR A 72 14.45 -4.48 -9.63
CA THR A 72 14.25 -5.31 -8.45
C THR A 72 12.93 -6.04 -8.60
N GLU A 73 12.98 -7.36 -8.47
CA GLU A 73 11.81 -8.22 -8.47
C GLU A 73 11.10 -8.14 -7.11
N ILE A 74 9.79 -8.00 -7.12
CA ILE A 74 8.93 -7.97 -5.93
C ILE A 74 7.80 -8.98 -6.11
N GLN A 75 7.38 -9.61 -5.01
CA GLN A 75 6.16 -10.42 -5.03
C GLN A 75 4.95 -9.53 -4.81
N VAL A 76 3.94 -9.70 -5.65
CA VAL A 76 2.70 -8.95 -5.61
C VAL A 76 1.55 -9.92 -5.43
N TYR A 77 0.69 -9.63 -4.45
CA TYR A 77 -0.54 -10.37 -4.28
C TYR A 77 -1.56 -9.94 -5.34
N ASN A 78 -2.19 -10.91 -5.97
CA ASN A 78 -3.21 -10.67 -6.98
C ASN A 78 -4.58 -10.56 -6.31
N SER A 79 -5.00 -9.33 -5.96
CA SER A 79 -6.32 -9.08 -5.39
C SER A 79 -7.47 -9.51 -6.31
N PHE A 80 -7.23 -9.66 -7.62
CA PHE A 80 -8.26 -10.12 -8.56
C PHE A 80 -8.35 -11.65 -8.69
N PHE A 81 -7.48 -12.41 -8.01
CA PHE A 81 -7.55 -13.86 -8.02
C PHE A 81 -8.78 -14.34 -7.22
N PRO A 82 -9.53 -15.35 -7.70
CA PRO A 82 -9.27 -16.21 -8.85
C PRO A 82 -9.98 -15.75 -10.14
N GLN A 83 -10.69 -14.62 -10.11
CA GLN A 83 -11.42 -14.12 -11.27
C GLN A 83 -10.48 -13.73 -12.41
N PHE A 84 -9.32 -13.17 -12.09
CA PHE A 84 -8.28 -12.81 -13.04
C PHE A 84 -6.90 -13.28 -12.56
N GLY A 85 -6.09 -13.79 -13.51
CA GLY A 85 -4.75 -14.31 -13.26
C GLY A 85 -4.74 -15.80 -12.88
N ASN A 86 -3.57 -16.42 -13.03
CA ASN A 86 -3.40 -17.87 -12.87
C ASN A 86 -2.90 -18.27 -11.47
N SER A 87 -2.58 -17.29 -10.61
CA SER A 87 -1.98 -17.50 -9.29
C SER A 87 -2.37 -16.33 -8.36
N PRO A 88 -2.50 -16.59 -7.04
CA PRO A 88 -2.70 -15.55 -6.04
C PRO A 88 -1.47 -14.65 -5.86
N ILE A 89 -0.28 -15.10 -6.27
CA ILE A 89 0.96 -14.33 -6.22
C ILE A 89 1.61 -14.35 -7.60
N PHE A 90 2.09 -13.19 -8.06
CA PHE A 90 2.96 -13.06 -9.23
C PHE A 90 4.14 -12.15 -8.91
N ASN A 91 5.15 -12.18 -9.78
CA ASN A 91 6.33 -11.34 -9.63
C ASN A 91 6.20 -10.10 -10.51
N GLY A 92 6.45 -8.93 -9.92
CA GLY A 92 6.58 -7.66 -10.62
C GLY A 92 8.02 -7.17 -10.60
N THR A 93 8.40 -6.33 -11.56
CA THR A 93 9.73 -5.71 -11.60
C THR A 93 9.57 -4.20 -11.42
N LEU A 94 10.23 -3.65 -10.39
CA LEU A 94 10.41 -2.21 -10.25
C LEU A 94 11.77 -1.82 -10.86
N ASP A 95 11.84 -0.74 -11.63
CA ASP A 95 13.05 -0.33 -12.35
C ASP A 95 13.58 1.05 -11.95
N THR A 96 12.85 1.74 -11.07
CA THR A 96 13.10 3.13 -10.69
C THR A 96 13.38 3.23 -9.20
N ASP A 97 14.46 3.92 -8.84
CA ASP A 97 14.83 4.17 -7.44
C ASP A 97 13.82 5.11 -6.78
N ILE A 98 13.35 4.74 -5.60
CA ILE A 98 12.33 5.50 -4.87
C ILE A 98 13.00 6.24 -3.72
N LYS A 99 12.70 7.53 -3.58
CA LYS A 99 13.30 8.39 -2.58
C LYS A 99 12.67 8.18 -1.20
N ILE A 100 13.51 8.17 -0.17
CA ILE A 100 13.12 8.05 1.24
C ILE A 100 13.74 9.14 2.12
N GLY A 101 14.56 10.03 1.55
CA GLY A 101 15.15 11.12 2.30
C GLY A 101 15.68 12.25 1.43
N LYS A 102 15.68 13.46 2.00
CA LYS A 102 16.25 14.66 1.40
C LYS A 102 17.78 14.69 1.54
N ASP A 103 18.29 14.16 2.64
CA ASP A 103 19.72 14.02 2.90
C ASP A 103 20.00 12.93 3.94
N SER A 104 21.28 12.70 4.25
CA SER A 104 21.72 11.64 5.16
C SER A 104 21.25 11.75 6.61
N ARG A 105 20.67 12.88 7.02
CA ARG A 105 20.10 13.11 8.36
C ARG A 105 18.58 13.30 8.32
N ASN A 106 18.04 13.76 7.20
CA ASN A 106 16.62 14.00 6.97
C ASN A 106 16.05 12.95 6.02
N TYR A 107 15.68 11.80 6.59
CA TYR A 107 15.10 10.66 5.90
C TYR A 107 14.02 10.00 6.77
N ILE A 108 13.19 9.17 6.16
CA ILE A 108 12.18 8.33 6.82
C ILE A 108 12.92 7.32 7.70
N LYS A 109 12.73 7.35 9.02
CA LYS A 109 13.53 6.53 9.94
C LYS A 109 12.86 5.19 10.24
N SER A 110 13.47 4.10 9.76
CA SER A 110 13.30 2.74 10.33
C SER A 110 14.23 2.56 11.53
N LYS A 111 13.74 1.97 12.63
CA LYS A 111 14.54 1.73 13.84
C LYS A 111 15.57 0.63 13.67
N SER A 112 15.25 -0.42 12.90
CA SER A 112 16.20 -1.47 12.54
C SER A 112 17.15 -1.07 11.40
N GLY A 113 16.83 -0.02 10.64
CA GLY A 113 17.50 0.32 9.39
C GLY A 113 17.10 -0.60 8.23
N ILE A 114 16.05 -1.41 8.39
CA ILE A 114 15.50 -2.30 7.36
C ILE A 114 14.13 -1.76 6.93
N TYR A 115 14.01 -1.45 5.65
CA TYR A 115 12.77 -0.99 5.03
C TYR A 115 12.15 -2.14 4.26
N HIS A 116 10.84 -2.31 4.41
CA HIS A 116 10.07 -3.25 3.62
C HIS A 116 9.36 -2.50 2.50
N LEU A 117 9.30 -3.11 1.32
CA LEU A 117 8.67 -2.53 0.14
C LEU A 117 7.67 -3.54 -0.42
N GLY A 118 6.48 -3.05 -0.75
CA GLY A 118 5.44 -3.82 -1.42
C GLY A 118 4.70 -2.98 -2.45
N MET A 119 3.71 -3.62 -3.07
CA MET A 119 2.83 -3.00 -4.05
C MET A 119 1.39 -3.39 -3.75
N ILE A 120 0.52 -2.40 -3.59
CA ILE A 120 -0.93 -2.61 -3.67
C ILE A 120 -1.27 -2.77 -5.15
N TYR A 121 -1.82 -3.92 -5.50
CA TYR A 121 -2.37 -4.20 -6.83
C TYR A 121 -3.85 -4.47 -6.68
N GLN A 122 -4.68 -3.52 -7.10
CA GLN A 122 -6.14 -3.58 -7.00
C GLN A 122 -6.78 -2.74 -8.10
N GLY A 123 -8.11 -2.57 -8.05
CA GLY A 123 -8.80 -1.66 -8.96
C GLY A 123 -10.28 -1.96 -9.08
N ALA A 124 -11.00 -1.06 -9.73
CA ALA A 124 -12.40 -1.29 -10.07
C ALA A 124 -12.51 -2.18 -11.31
N THR A 125 -13.37 -3.18 -11.27
CA THR A 125 -13.62 -4.08 -12.42
C THR A 125 -14.84 -3.66 -13.25
N GLU A 126 -15.60 -2.65 -12.80
CA GLU A 126 -16.83 -2.20 -13.43
C GLU A 126 -17.00 -0.67 -13.40
N GLY A 127 -17.88 -0.17 -14.26
CA GLY A 127 -18.19 1.24 -14.38
C GLY A 127 -17.18 2.07 -15.19
N PRO A 128 -17.45 3.38 -15.38
CA PRO A 128 -16.62 4.26 -16.20
C PRO A 128 -15.21 4.50 -15.63
N TYR A 129 -14.97 4.11 -14.38
CA TYR A 129 -13.70 4.25 -13.68
C TYR A 129 -12.96 2.92 -13.48
N ALA A 130 -13.35 1.87 -14.22
CA ALA A 130 -12.71 0.56 -14.19
C ALA A 130 -11.23 0.67 -14.63
N ARG A 131 -10.33 0.70 -13.65
CA ARG A 131 -8.89 0.89 -13.84
C ARG A 131 -8.15 0.17 -12.73
N ILE A 132 -6.97 -0.33 -13.09
CA ILE A 132 -6.01 -0.86 -12.14
C ILE A 132 -5.39 0.30 -11.37
N GLN A 133 -5.23 0.11 -10.06
CA GLN A 133 -4.48 0.95 -9.14
C GLN A 133 -3.23 0.20 -8.71
N LEU A 134 -2.08 0.87 -8.85
CA LEU A 134 -0.78 0.42 -8.36
C LEU A 134 -0.31 1.43 -7.32
N VAL A 135 -0.06 0.99 -6.08
CA VAL A 135 0.46 1.86 -5.03
C VAL A 135 1.74 1.24 -4.44
N PRO A 136 2.93 1.81 -4.71
CA PRO A 136 4.13 1.45 -3.96
C PRO A 136 3.92 1.76 -2.47
N VAL A 137 4.32 0.85 -1.59
CA VAL A 137 4.18 1.06 -0.13
C VAL A 137 5.47 0.71 0.59
N LEU A 138 6.00 1.68 1.33
CA LEU A 138 7.08 1.48 2.28
C LEU A 138 6.50 1.05 3.63
N VAL A 139 7.10 0.05 4.26
CA VAL A 139 6.74 -0.37 5.63
C VAL A 139 7.98 -0.26 6.52
N ILE A 140 7.80 0.39 7.66
CA ILE A 140 8.88 0.67 8.62
C ILE A 140 8.45 0.30 10.05
N ASP A 141 9.45 0.04 10.86
CA ASP A 141 9.38 -0.14 12.30
C ASP A 141 9.69 1.20 12.98
N SER A 142 8.69 2.07 13.09
CA SER A 142 8.89 3.47 13.50
C SER A 142 9.24 3.62 14.98
N ASN A 143 8.76 2.68 15.82
CA ASN A 143 8.87 2.74 17.27
C ASN A 143 9.89 1.76 17.85
N ILE A 144 9.76 0.46 17.55
CA ILE A 144 10.57 -0.63 18.11
C ILE A 144 11.28 -1.37 16.97
N ALA A 145 12.61 -1.48 17.04
CA ALA A 145 13.38 -2.16 16.01
C ALA A 145 12.91 -3.61 15.81
N GLY A 146 12.58 -3.97 14.57
CA GLY A 146 12.08 -5.29 14.19
C GLY A 146 10.58 -5.51 14.44
N VAL A 147 9.84 -4.50 14.89
CA VAL A 147 8.37 -4.54 15.02
C VAL A 147 7.76 -3.47 14.12
N TYR A 148 7.30 -3.89 12.96
CA TYR A 148 6.74 -3.02 11.93
C TYR A 148 5.33 -2.59 12.29
N ASP A 149 5.07 -1.28 12.18
CA ASP A 149 3.85 -0.64 12.67
C ASP A 149 3.33 0.48 11.77
N THR A 150 4.14 0.90 10.79
CA THR A 150 3.89 2.09 9.98
C THR A 150 4.03 1.77 8.51
N ILE A 151 3.06 2.21 7.71
CA ILE A 151 3.15 2.19 6.26
C ILE A 151 3.23 3.62 5.71
N ILE A 152 3.81 3.76 4.53
CA ILE A 152 3.89 5.01 3.78
C ILE A 152 3.58 4.67 2.31
N PRO A 153 2.33 4.85 1.88
CA PRO A 153 1.94 4.61 0.50
C PRO A 153 2.29 5.82 -0.39
N ASP A 154 2.86 5.57 -1.56
CA ASP A 154 3.12 6.59 -2.60
C ASP A 154 1.84 6.83 -3.41
N LEU A 155 0.95 7.62 -2.84
CA LEU A 155 -0.36 7.94 -3.41
C LEU A 155 -0.26 9.02 -4.48
N SER A 156 0.73 9.92 -4.42
CA SER A 156 0.98 10.93 -5.45
C SER A 156 1.39 10.26 -6.77
N THR A 157 2.36 9.35 -6.75
CA THR A 157 2.76 8.57 -7.93
C THR A 157 1.60 7.69 -8.41
N SER A 158 0.89 7.05 -7.49
CA SER A 158 -0.25 6.20 -7.83
C SER A 158 -1.37 6.97 -8.53
N TRP A 159 -1.67 8.19 -8.07
CA TRP A 159 -2.66 9.08 -8.69
C TRP A 159 -2.27 9.50 -10.10
N GLU A 160 -1.00 9.88 -10.31
CA GLU A 160 -0.48 10.21 -11.64
C GLU A 160 -0.60 9.01 -12.59
N ASP A 161 -0.36 7.79 -12.10
CA ASP A 161 -0.57 6.59 -12.90
C ASP A 161 -2.05 6.32 -13.21
N TYR A 162 -2.90 6.42 -12.20
CA TYR A 162 -4.32 6.15 -12.31
C TYR A 162 -5.02 7.08 -13.31
N THR A 163 -4.60 8.35 -13.35
CA THR A 163 -5.13 9.39 -14.25
C THR A 163 -4.38 9.54 -15.56
N ARG A 164 -3.34 8.72 -15.82
CA ARG A 164 -2.52 8.80 -17.05
C ARG A 164 -3.35 8.70 -18.34
N TYR A 165 -4.49 8.01 -18.27
CA TYR A 165 -5.43 7.82 -19.38
C TYR A 165 -6.31 9.04 -19.67
N ASP A 166 -6.39 9.99 -18.73
CA ASP A 166 -7.14 11.26 -18.87
C ASP A 166 -6.26 12.39 -19.41
N LEU A 167 -4.95 12.15 -19.56
CA LEU A 167 -4.00 13.12 -20.06
C LEU A 167 -4.25 13.42 -21.54
N LYS A 168 -4.00 14.69 -21.93
CA LYS A 168 -4.10 15.09 -23.34
C LYS A 168 -3.01 14.41 -24.16
N SER A 169 -3.28 14.21 -25.45
CA SER A 169 -2.30 13.66 -26.39
C SER A 169 -0.95 14.41 -26.29
N GLY A 170 0.13 13.64 -26.13
CA GLY A 170 1.50 14.14 -25.97
C GLY A 170 1.91 14.48 -24.53
N GLN A 171 0.98 14.51 -23.57
CA GLN A 171 1.33 14.62 -22.15
C GLN A 171 1.75 13.26 -21.59
N LYS A 172 2.62 13.28 -20.58
CA LYS A 172 3.06 12.10 -19.83
C LYS A 172 2.79 12.32 -18.34
N PRO A 173 2.45 11.25 -17.60
CA PRO A 173 2.31 11.32 -16.15
C PRO A 173 3.62 11.75 -15.51
N LYS A 174 3.54 12.47 -14.38
CA LYS A 174 4.71 13.03 -13.70
C LYS A 174 4.98 12.26 -12.40
N TYR A 175 5.42 11.02 -12.55
CA TYR A 175 5.85 10.22 -11.41
C TYR A 175 7.01 10.90 -10.67
N ASP A 176 6.91 10.99 -9.35
CA ASP A 176 7.96 11.53 -8.47
C ASP A 176 8.72 10.42 -7.74
N PHE A 177 8.09 9.26 -7.50
CA PHE A 177 8.65 8.12 -6.78
C PHE A 177 9.35 8.57 -5.49
N ASP A 178 8.63 9.31 -4.64
CA ASP A 178 9.18 9.96 -3.46
C ASP A 178 8.30 9.74 -2.23
N PHE A 179 8.67 8.81 -1.34
CA PHE A 179 7.93 8.61 -0.10
C PHE A 179 8.05 9.80 0.89
N THR A 180 8.90 10.81 0.63
CA THR A 180 9.16 11.89 1.59
C THR A 180 8.13 13.00 1.59
N ASP A 181 7.25 13.07 0.60
CA ASP A 181 6.10 13.97 0.58
C ASP A 181 4.79 13.28 1.00
N GLU A 182 4.85 11.97 1.24
CA GLU A 182 3.74 11.16 1.70
C GLU A 182 3.51 11.22 3.21
N LYS A 183 2.28 10.88 3.61
CA LYS A 183 1.89 10.84 5.02
C LYS A 183 2.04 9.43 5.59
N PRO A 184 2.92 9.22 6.58
CA PRO A 184 3.00 7.94 7.27
C PRO A 184 1.72 7.62 8.03
N ILE A 185 1.32 6.35 8.00
CA ILE A 185 0.14 5.85 8.67
C ILE A 185 0.58 4.74 9.64
N VAL A 186 0.48 5.04 10.93
CA VAL A 186 0.68 4.06 12.00
C VAL A 186 -0.63 3.33 12.24
N LEU A 187 -0.60 2.00 12.32
CA LEU A 187 -1.78 1.22 12.66
C LEU A 187 -2.31 1.63 14.04
N GLY A 188 -3.61 1.95 14.13
CA GLY A 188 -4.22 2.45 15.37
C GLY A 188 -4.07 3.95 15.60
N SER A 189 -3.50 4.70 14.65
CA SER A 189 -3.39 6.17 14.75
C SER A 189 -4.71 6.92 14.59
N GLY A 190 -5.75 6.26 14.06
CA GLY A 190 -6.99 6.93 13.66
C GLY A 190 -7.01 7.41 12.20
N ASN A 191 -5.90 7.28 11.47
CA ASN A 191 -5.71 7.82 10.12
C ASN A 191 -5.51 6.74 9.05
N GLU A 192 -6.17 5.59 9.19
CA GLU A 192 -5.93 4.39 8.37
C GLU A 192 -6.47 4.46 6.93
N PHE A 193 -7.10 5.57 6.54
CA PHE A 193 -7.62 5.77 5.19
C PHE A 193 -6.50 6.12 4.21
N LEU A 194 -6.36 5.35 3.13
CA LEU A 194 -5.43 5.61 2.04
C LEU A 194 -6.07 6.56 1.03
N VAL A 195 -6.08 7.86 1.35
CA VAL A 195 -6.76 8.87 0.53
C VAL A 195 -5.83 10.00 0.13
N TYR A 196 -5.99 10.48 -1.11
CA TYR A 196 -5.19 11.55 -1.68
C TYR A 196 -6.09 12.67 -2.22
N ASP A 197 -5.69 13.89 -1.92
CA ASP A 197 -6.34 15.16 -2.30
C ASP A 197 -5.36 15.86 -3.24
N SER A 198 -5.59 15.69 -4.53
CA SER A 198 -4.65 16.07 -5.60
C SER A 198 -4.60 17.58 -5.82
N ASN A 199 -5.71 18.27 -5.54
CA ASN A 199 -5.85 19.71 -5.76
C ASN A 199 -5.80 20.54 -4.45
N LYS A 200 -5.73 19.87 -3.29
CA LYS A 200 -5.66 20.44 -1.94
C LYS A 200 -6.90 21.26 -1.56
N ASP A 201 -8.07 20.91 -2.09
CA ASP A 201 -9.34 21.56 -1.77
C ASP A 201 -9.99 21.03 -0.49
N GLY A 202 -9.38 20.03 0.15
CA GLY A 202 -9.84 19.38 1.36
C GLY A 202 -10.68 18.12 1.10
N LYS A 203 -10.95 17.76 -0.16
CA LYS A 203 -11.68 16.56 -0.56
C LYS A 203 -10.71 15.53 -1.14
N ALA A 204 -10.98 14.25 -0.88
CA ALA A 204 -10.19 13.19 -1.49
C ALA A 204 -10.65 12.98 -2.93
N ASP A 205 -9.70 13.01 -3.87
CA ASP A 205 -9.90 12.69 -5.28
C ASP A 205 -9.61 11.22 -5.58
N TYR A 206 -8.82 10.59 -4.72
CA TYR A 206 -8.29 9.24 -4.90
C TYR A 206 -8.31 8.47 -3.59
N SER A 207 -8.58 7.16 -3.69
CA SER A 207 -8.56 6.23 -2.56
C SER A 207 -7.96 4.90 -2.99
N ALA A 208 -7.13 4.34 -2.12
CA ALA A 208 -6.60 2.99 -2.24
C ALA A 208 -7.10 2.05 -1.14
N GLY A 209 -8.17 2.42 -0.43
CA GLY A 209 -8.79 1.60 0.61
C GLY A 209 -8.45 2.07 2.03
N THR A 210 -8.58 1.16 3.00
CA THR A 210 -8.32 1.42 4.42
C THR A 210 -7.43 0.33 4.99
N ILE A 211 -6.32 0.69 5.64
CA ILE A 211 -5.44 -0.31 6.25
C ILE A 211 -6.01 -0.84 7.55
N GLY A 212 -5.50 -2.00 7.97
CA GLY A 212 -5.83 -2.59 9.25
C GLY A 212 -6.90 -3.68 9.17
N ALA A 213 -7.20 -4.18 7.97
CA ALA A 213 -8.12 -5.30 7.80
C ALA A 213 -7.48 -6.61 8.24
N GLN A 214 -8.20 -7.41 9.01
CA GLN A 214 -7.87 -8.83 9.13
C GLN A 214 -8.34 -9.51 7.84
N VAL A 215 -7.47 -10.30 7.21
CA VAL A 215 -7.73 -10.89 5.91
C VAL A 215 -7.70 -12.40 6.03
N VAL A 216 -8.70 -13.09 5.48
CA VAL A 216 -8.69 -14.55 5.43
C VAL A 216 -7.80 -14.99 4.25
N ASP A 217 -6.66 -15.59 4.55
CA ASP A 217 -5.78 -16.22 3.57
C ASP A 217 -6.40 -17.54 3.08
N VAL A 218 -7.36 -17.41 2.16
CA VAL A 218 -8.08 -18.54 1.54
C VAL A 218 -7.21 -19.30 0.54
N TYR A 219 -6.07 -18.76 0.11
CA TYR A 219 -5.17 -19.36 -0.86
C TYR A 219 -3.84 -19.84 -0.29
N GLY A 220 -3.64 -19.73 1.04
CA GLY A 220 -2.39 -20.13 1.69
C GLY A 220 -1.18 -19.33 1.19
N ALA A 221 -1.40 -18.10 0.73
CA ALA A 221 -0.36 -17.21 0.18
C ALA A 221 0.71 -16.86 1.22
N ILE A 222 0.33 -16.78 2.50
CA ILE A 222 1.25 -16.45 3.60
C ILE A 222 1.76 -17.72 4.29
N GLN A 223 0.94 -18.77 4.37
CA GLN A 223 1.33 -20.02 5.02
C GLN A 223 1.91 -21.04 4.03
N ASN A 224 3.22 -21.30 4.14
CA ASN A 224 3.93 -22.32 3.37
C ASN A 224 3.67 -23.77 3.85
N LYS A 225 2.47 -24.06 4.38
CA LYS A 225 2.09 -25.39 4.85
C LYS A 225 1.36 -26.16 3.75
N THR A 226 1.60 -27.47 3.67
CA THR A 226 0.82 -28.39 2.84
C THR A 226 -0.63 -28.39 3.30
N ALA A 227 -1.47 -27.60 2.65
CA ALA A 227 -2.87 -27.49 3.00
C ALA A 227 -3.75 -28.36 2.10
N LYS A 228 -4.86 -28.86 2.65
CA LYS A 228 -5.88 -29.56 1.88
C LYS A 228 -6.72 -28.51 1.15
N ILE A 229 -6.74 -28.58 -0.18
CA ILE A 229 -7.59 -27.74 -1.03
C ILE A 229 -8.99 -28.35 -1.04
N ASP A 230 -9.99 -27.56 -0.68
CA ASP A 230 -11.38 -27.88 -0.96
C ASP A 230 -11.64 -27.70 -2.46
N LYS A 231 -11.96 -28.80 -3.17
CA LYS A 231 -12.15 -28.78 -4.63
C LYS A 231 -13.41 -28.04 -5.09
N SER A 232 -14.38 -27.82 -4.19
CA SER A 232 -15.61 -27.08 -4.50
C SER A 232 -15.40 -25.58 -4.36
N LEU A 233 -14.66 -25.16 -3.34
CA LEU A 233 -14.40 -23.74 -3.05
C LEU A 233 -13.11 -23.24 -3.68
N ASN A 234 -12.26 -24.15 -4.18
CA ASN A 234 -10.88 -23.88 -4.59
C ASN A 234 -10.09 -23.11 -3.52
N ALA A 235 -10.40 -23.37 -2.25
CA ALA A 235 -9.85 -22.68 -1.10
C ALA A 235 -9.08 -23.65 -0.20
N ILE A 236 -8.01 -23.15 0.41
CA ILE A 236 -7.23 -23.78 1.47
C ILE A 236 -7.93 -23.48 2.82
N ASN A 237 -7.77 -24.37 3.80
CA ASN A 237 -8.26 -24.31 5.20
C ASN A 237 -8.01 -22.95 5.91
N GLY A 238 -8.74 -21.91 5.48
CA GLY A 238 -8.32 -20.51 5.51
C GLY A 238 -7.75 -20.04 6.84
N THR A 239 -6.65 -19.27 6.75
CA THR A 239 -6.03 -18.68 7.95
C THR A 239 -6.46 -17.22 8.06
N LEU A 240 -7.05 -16.83 9.19
CA LEU A 240 -7.25 -15.43 9.50
C LEU A 240 -5.89 -14.76 9.82
N LEU A 241 -5.47 -13.82 8.98
CA LEU A 241 -4.25 -13.05 9.16
C LEU A 241 -4.49 -11.83 10.06
N PRO A 242 -3.48 -11.38 10.82
CA PRO A 242 -3.55 -10.11 11.50
C PRO A 242 -3.56 -8.95 10.49
N ALA A 243 -3.98 -7.77 10.96
CA ALA A 243 -3.98 -6.52 10.21
C ALA A 243 -2.62 -6.11 9.62
N LEU A 244 -1.54 -6.40 10.33
CA LEU A 244 -0.16 -6.14 9.94
C LEU A 244 0.72 -7.22 10.57
N ASP A 245 1.60 -7.84 9.78
CA ASP A 245 2.60 -8.77 10.31
C ASP A 245 3.65 -7.99 11.10
N PRO A 246 3.94 -8.32 12.36
CA PRO A 246 4.95 -7.62 13.15
C PRO A 246 6.36 -7.65 12.52
N ASN A 247 6.65 -8.64 11.66
CA ASN A 247 7.91 -8.72 10.92
C ASN A 247 7.87 -7.97 9.57
N GLY A 248 6.81 -7.21 9.28
CA GLY A 248 6.69 -6.38 8.09
C GLY A 248 6.52 -7.13 6.77
N ARG A 249 6.21 -8.44 6.78
CA ARG A 249 6.14 -9.25 5.54
C ARG A 249 4.86 -9.05 4.74
N PHE A 250 3.78 -8.65 5.39
CA PHE A 250 2.50 -8.32 4.75
C PHE A 250 1.65 -7.42 5.65
N PHE A 251 0.63 -6.81 5.07
CA PHE A 251 -0.46 -6.14 5.79
C PHE A 251 -1.79 -6.29 5.06
N GLY A 252 -2.88 -6.03 5.77
CA GLY A 252 -4.25 -6.11 5.25
C GLY A 252 -4.85 -4.75 4.94
N VAL A 253 -5.48 -4.64 3.78
CA VAL A 253 -6.23 -3.48 3.30
C VAL A 253 -7.66 -3.91 3.02
N MET A 254 -8.63 -3.15 3.53
CA MET A 254 -10.02 -3.27 3.09
C MET A 254 -10.19 -2.42 1.84
N ASN A 255 -10.58 -3.05 0.73
CA ASN A 255 -10.95 -2.39 -0.51
C ASN A 255 -12.30 -2.93 -1.01
N ASP A 256 -12.90 -2.23 -1.97
CA ASP A 256 -14.12 -2.65 -2.64
C ASP A 256 -13.95 -2.42 -4.14
N PHE A 257 -13.76 -3.52 -4.87
CA PHE A 257 -13.56 -3.57 -6.32
C PHE A 257 -14.89 -3.50 -7.09
N VAL A 258 -16.03 -3.71 -6.40
CA VAL A 258 -17.41 -3.63 -6.91
C VAL A 258 -18.15 -2.56 -6.10
N GLY A 259 -17.88 -1.29 -6.45
CA GLY A 259 -18.23 -0.11 -5.64
C GLY A 259 -19.72 0.10 -5.30
N HIS A 260 -20.63 -0.77 -5.74
CA HIS A 260 -22.02 -0.80 -5.31
C HIS A 260 -22.16 -0.95 -3.78
N GLY A 261 -21.35 -1.81 -3.16
CA GLY A 261 -21.35 -2.03 -1.71
C GLY A 261 -20.96 -0.76 -0.94
N THR A 262 -19.83 -0.17 -1.30
CA THR A 262 -19.33 1.09 -0.73
C THR A 262 -20.30 2.24 -0.95
N SER A 263 -20.90 2.37 -2.13
CA SER A 263 -21.86 3.43 -2.44
C SER A 263 -23.14 3.31 -1.60
N SER A 264 -23.64 2.08 -1.44
CA SER A 264 -24.82 1.79 -0.61
C SER A 264 -24.54 2.06 0.86
N ALA A 265 -23.42 1.55 1.39
CA ALA A 265 -23.00 1.76 2.78
C ALA A 265 -22.78 3.26 3.07
N SER A 266 -22.15 3.99 2.16
CA SER A 266 -21.96 5.43 2.27
C SER A 266 -23.29 6.17 2.32
N SER A 267 -24.28 5.80 1.50
CA SER A 267 -25.59 6.46 1.52
C SER A 267 -26.38 6.23 2.81
N ILE A 268 -26.23 5.06 3.45
CA ILE A 268 -26.97 4.67 4.65
C ILE A 268 -26.31 5.19 5.94
N ALA A 269 -24.99 5.08 6.03
CA ALA A 269 -24.23 5.31 7.26
C ALA A 269 -23.51 6.66 7.30
N SER A 270 -23.69 7.52 6.28
CA SER A 270 -23.01 8.81 6.24
C SER A 270 -23.55 9.81 7.27
N LYS A 271 -22.71 10.78 7.61
CA LYS A 271 -22.93 11.78 8.64
C LYS A 271 -23.66 13.04 8.16
N GLY A 272 -24.04 13.13 6.88
CA GLY A 272 -24.73 14.30 6.34
C GLY A 272 -23.83 15.53 6.30
N LYS A 273 -22.56 15.41 5.91
CA LYS A 273 -21.61 16.54 5.92
C LYS A 273 -21.12 16.94 4.54
N GLN A 274 -21.13 16.02 3.57
CA GLN A 274 -20.57 16.26 2.26
C GLN A 274 -21.69 16.56 1.26
N THR A 275 -21.54 17.63 0.49
CA THR A 275 -22.57 18.05 -0.45
C THR A 275 -22.19 17.65 -1.87
N TYR A 276 -23.10 16.98 -2.56
CA TYR A 276 -22.94 16.43 -3.90
C TYR A 276 -24.02 16.94 -4.84
N ASP A 277 -23.65 17.05 -6.12
CA ASP A 277 -24.59 17.25 -7.20
C ASP A 277 -24.86 15.91 -7.90
N ILE A 278 -26.08 15.41 -7.74
CA ILE A 278 -26.48 14.11 -8.27
C ILE A 278 -27.23 14.26 -9.61
N TYR A 279 -27.79 15.45 -9.88
CA TYR A 279 -28.68 15.70 -11.02
C TYR A 279 -28.27 16.94 -11.81
N ASN A 280 -26.97 17.02 -12.11
CA ASN A 280 -26.38 17.91 -13.11
C ASN A 280 -26.79 19.39 -12.95
N ASN A 281 -26.47 19.98 -11.80
CA ASN A 281 -26.64 21.40 -11.44
C ASN A 281 -28.08 21.86 -11.16
N THR A 282 -29.02 20.94 -10.94
CA THR A 282 -30.39 21.30 -10.56
C THR A 282 -30.58 21.40 -9.04
N LYS A 283 -29.90 20.56 -8.26
CA LYS A 283 -29.98 20.57 -6.79
C LYS A 283 -28.82 19.82 -6.15
N GLN A 284 -28.28 20.40 -5.09
CA GLN A 284 -27.28 19.76 -4.24
C GLN A 284 -27.94 18.95 -3.11
N TYR A 285 -27.37 17.80 -2.78
CA TYR A 285 -27.80 16.91 -1.71
C TYR A 285 -26.66 16.71 -0.73
N THR A 286 -26.96 16.72 0.55
CA THR A 286 -25.99 16.45 1.59
C THR A 286 -26.08 14.98 1.99
N ILE A 287 -24.96 14.27 1.84
CA ILE A 287 -24.78 12.89 2.27
C ILE A 287 -23.76 12.87 3.41
#